data_AF-A0A3S4B317-F1
#
_entry.id   AF-A0A3S4B317-F1
#
_cell.length_a   1.000
_cell.length_b   1.000
_cell.length_c   1.000
_cell.angle_alpha   90.00
_cell.angle_beta   90.00
_cell.angle_gamma   90.00
#
_symmetry.space_group_name_H-M   'P 1'
#
loop_
_entity.id
_entity.type
_entity.pdbx_description
1 polymer ?
#
loop_
_entity_poly.entity_id
_entity_poly.type
_entity_poly.pdbx_seq_one_letter_code
_entity_poly.pdbx_strand_id
1 'polypeptide(L)'
;MARPSKFSMAVAEEICEAIAGGAALHLLAEAKTNWPHERTIYRWLESNEEFRQMYARARERQADRLAAEILTIADNPQEGEKVEITDKGEKIIRGDMIEHRRLQVDARKWAAAKLAPKKYGDRVATELTGRDGGPIETQDVSARELVEGRLARLAAGGGSGEGS
;
A
#
# COMPACT_ATOMS: atom_id res chain seq x y z
N MET A 1 28.48 20.38 -2.55
CA MET A 1 29.04 19.27 -1.74
C MET A 1 28.57 17.95 -2.33
N ALA A 2 29.43 16.94 -2.39
CA ALA A 2 29.07 15.62 -2.92
C ALA A 2 28.17 14.86 -1.93
N ARG A 3 27.12 14.22 -2.43
CA ARG A 3 26.22 13.41 -1.59
C ARG A 3 26.92 12.13 -1.12
N PRO A 4 26.60 11.62 0.08
CA PRO A 4 27.18 10.38 0.58
C PRO A 4 26.87 9.18 -0.32
N SER A 5 27.89 8.35 -0.57
CA SER A 5 27.75 7.08 -1.32
C SER A 5 28.07 5.84 -0.48
N LYS A 6 28.92 6.00 0.55
CA LYS A 6 29.30 4.96 1.52
C LYS A 6 28.28 4.86 2.65
N PHE A 7 27.96 3.63 3.04
CA PHE A 7 27.04 3.35 4.14
C PHE A 7 27.50 4.00 5.45
N SER A 8 26.55 4.59 6.17
CA SER A 8 26.73 5.16 7.50
C SER A 8 25.52 4.81 8.35
N MET A 9 25.74 4.17 9.50
CA MET A 9 24.66 3.77 10.40
C MET A 9 23.91 4.99 10.94
N ALA A 10 24.61 6.07 11.30
CA ALA A 10 23.98 7.30 11.79
C ALA A 10 23.01 7.92 10.75
N VAL A 11 23.36 7.86 9.45
CA VAL A 11 22.47 8.34 8.38
C VAL A 11 21.30 7.39 8.18
N ALA A 12 21.53 6.08 8.29
CA ALA A 12 20.47 5.07 8.22
C ALA A 12 19.43 5.23 9.35
N GLU A 13 19.87 5.51 10.58
CA GLU A 13 19.03 5.84 11.73
C GLU A 13 18.20 7.10 11.47
N GLU A 14 18.83 8.19 10.99
CA GLU A 14 18.14 9.44 10.68
C GLU A 14 17.05 9.23 9.60
N ILE A 15 17.35 8.43 8.58
CA ILE A 15 16.38 8.04 7.54
C ILE A 15 15.21 7.28 8.15
N CYS A 16 15.47 6.31 9.02
CA CYS A 16 14.43 5.52 9.67
C CYS A 16 13.52 6.37 10.56
N GLU A 17 14.07 7.29 11.34
CA GLU A 17 13.26 8.20 12.18
C GLU A 17 12.38 9.13 11.34
N ALA A 18 12.91 9.68 10.25
CA ALA A 18 12.11 10.52 9.36
C ALA A 18 10.96 9.76 8.69
N ILE A 19 11.22 8.53 8.25
CA ILE A 19 10.19 7.65 7.66
C ILE A 19 9.12 7.32 8.71
N ALA A 20 9.53 6.94 9.93
CA ALA A 20 8.61 6.68 11.04
C ALA A 20 7.72 7.91 11.34
N GLY A 21 8.27 9.12 11.17
CA GLY A 21 7.55 10.38 11.30
C GLY A 21 6.53 10.69 10.20
N GLY A 22 6.43 9.89 9.14
CA GLY A 22 5.50 10.09 8.03
C GLY A 22 6.11 10.74 6.78
N ALA A 23 7.41 11.00 6.76
CA ALA A 23 8.03 11.73 5.65
C ALA A 23 8.11 10.90 4.36
N ALA A 24 8.03 11.60 3.22
CA ALA A 24 8.28 11.03 1.91
C ALA A 24 9.79 10.92 1.66
N LEU A 25 10.30 9.69 1.50
CA LEU A 25 11.73 9.43 1.34
C LEU A 25 12.35 10.18 0.16
N HIS A 26 11.67 10.20 -0.99
CA HIS A 26 12.16 10.88 -2.20
C HIS A 26 12.35 12.38 -1.99
N LEU A 27 11.38 13.07 -1.37
CA LEU A 27 11.47 14.50 -1.08
C LEU A 27 12.62 14.80 -0.11
N LEU A 28 12.77 13.98 0.93
CA LEU A 28 13.85 14.18 1.90
C LEU A 28 15.23 13.89 1.31
N ALA A 29 15.35 12.82 0.52
CA ALA A 29 16.59 12.50 -0.17
C ALA A 29 16.97 13.59 -1.16
N GLU A 30 16.01 14.30 -1.76
CA GLU A 30 16.27 15.45 -2.62
C GLU A 30 16.69 16.69 -1.83
N ALA A 31 15.95 17.05 -0.79
CA ALA A 31 16.15 18.27 -0.01
C ALA A 31 17.39 18.24 0.89
N LYS A 32 17.74 17.08 1.45
CA LYS A 32 18.86 16.94 2.39
C LYS A 32 20.17 16.60 1.66
N THR A 33 21.07 17.56 1.54
CA THR A 33 22.40 17.36 0.93
C THR A 33 23.27 16.36 1.69
N ASN A 34 23.07 16.21 3.00
CA ASN A 34 23.75 15.23 3.84
C ASN A 34 23.19 13.80 3.69
N TRP A 35 22.14 13.60 2.89
CA TRP A 35 21.57 12.28 2.64
C TRP A 35 22.05 11.69 1.31
N PRO A 36 22.23 10.36 1.25
CA PRO A 36 22.40 9.67 -0.02
C PRO A 36 21.19 9.88 -0.94
N HIS A 37 21.43 9.78 -2.24
CA HIS A 37 20.32 9.71 -3.20
C HIS A 37 19.49 8.44 -2.96
N GLU A 38 18.20 8.48 -3.29
CA GLU A 38 17.25 7.37 -3.06
C GLU A 38 17.77 6.00 -3.57
N ARG A 39 18.31 5.94 -4.80
CA ARG A 39 18.98 4.74 -5.34
C ARG A 39 20.07 4.17 -4.43
N THR A 40 20.85 5.03 -3.78
CA THR A 40 21.89 4.58 -2.83
C THR A 40 21.28 4.04 -1.55
N ILE A 41 20.18 4.62 -1.07
CA ILE A 41 19.43 4.11 0.11
C ILE A 41 18.93 2.69 -0.17
N TYR A 42 18.31 2.45 -1.33
CA TYR A 42 17.86 1.10 -1.68
C TYR A 42 19.02 0.12 -1.82
N ARG A 43 20.15 0.52 -2.40
CA ARG A 43 21.37 -0.32 -2.44
C ARG A 43 21.86 -0.68 -1.03
N TRP A 44 21.81 0.27 -0.08
CA TRP A 44 22.18 0.01 1.31
C TRP A 44 21.21 -0.97 1.97
N LEU A 45 19.90 -0.83 1.73
CA LEU A 45 18.89 -1.77 2.22
C LEU A 45 19.12 -3.18 1.68
N GLU A 46 19.50 -3.32 0.40
CA GLU A 46 19.81 -4.61 -0.21
C GLU A 46 21.02 -5.29 0.46
N SER A 47 22.05 -4.50 0.78
CA SER A 47 23.37 -4.99 1.19
C SER A 47 23.58 -5.06 2.72
N ASN A 48 22.71 -4.43 3.51
CA ASN A 48 22.86 -4.34 4.97
C ASN A 48 21.58 -4.80 5.67
N GLU A 49 21.65 -5.96 6.34
CA GLU A 49 20.51 -6.59 6.98
C GLU A 49 19.99 -5.81 8.20
N GLU A 50 20.88 -5.26 9.01
CA GLU A 50 20.52 -4.45 10.18
C GLU A 50 19.71 -3.21 9.78
N PHE A 51 20.16 -2.49 8.74
CA PHE A 51 19.43 -1.36 8.19
C PHE A 51 18.07 -1.79 7.63
N ARG A 52 18.00 -2.92 6.92
CA ARG A 52 16.75 -3.45 6.38
C ARG A 52 15.72 -3.70 7.49
N GLN A 53 16.14 -4.28 8.61
CA GLN A 53 15.28 -4.53 9.77
C GLN A 53 14.82 -3.24 10.45
N MET A 54 15.73 -2.28 10.65
CA MET A 54 15.37 -0.96 11.20
C MET A 54 14.38 -0.22 10.30
N TYR A 55 14.59 -0.28 8.99
CA TYR A 55 13.73 0.32 8.00
C TYR A 55 12.33 -0.31 7.99
N ALA A 56 12.24 -1.65 8.11
CA ALA A 56 10.97 -2.34 8.25
C ALA A 56 10.21 -1.87 9.51
N ARG A 57 10.88 -1.80 10.66
CA ARG A 57 10.29 -1.26 11.91
C ARG A 57 9.87 0.21 11.79
N ALA A 58 10.64 1.02 11.06
CA ALA A 58 10.28 2.41 10.78
C ALA A 58 9.01 2.51 9.93
N ARG A 59 8.83 1.63 8.95
CA ARG A 59 7.61 1.54 8.13
C ARG A 59 6.38 1.10 8.93
N GLU A 60 6.55 0.20 9.89
CA GLU A 60 5.48 -0.15 10.84
C GLU A 60 5.07 1.06 11.70
N ARG A 61 6.05 1.79 12.28
CA ARG A 61 5.78 3.04 13.03
C ARG A 61 5.12 4.11 12.15
N GLN A 62 5.55 4.21 10.90
CA GLN A 62 4.92 5.11 9.93
C GLN A 62 3.44 4.81 9.74
N ALA A 63 3.05 3.53 9.68
CA ALA A 63 1.64 3.15 9.59
C ALA A 63 0.82 3.68 10.78
N ASP A 64 1.36 3.55 12.00
CA ASP A 64 0.72 4.07 13.21
C ASP A 64 0.57 5.60 13.18
N ARG A 65 1.61 6.31 12.73
CA ARG A 65 1.57 7.77 12.57
C ARG A 65 0.49 8.19 11.57
N LEU A 66 0.46 7.57 10.38
CA LEU A 66 -0.51 7.88 9.34
C LEU A 66 -1.95 7.57 9.79
N ALA A 67 -2.15 6.48 10.52
CA ALA A 67 -3.44 6.13 11.10
C ALA A 67 -3.90 7.18 12.12
N ALA A 68 -3.01 7.66 12.99
CA ALA A 68 -3.33 8.71 13.97
C ALA A 68 -3.64 10.07 13.29
N GLU A 69 -2.93 10.44 12.22
CA GLU A 69 -3.17 11.69 11.49
C GLU A 69 -4.57 11.81 10.90
N ILE A 70 -5.22 10.68 10.59
CA ILE A 70 -6.58 10.67 10.05
C ILE A 70 -7.53 11.40 10.99
N LEU A 71 -7.41 11.20 12.31
CA LEU A 71 -8.27 11.85 13.30
C LEU A 71 -8.06 13.37 13.28
N THR A 72 -6.79 13.80 13.29
CA THR A 72 -6.46 15.23 13.19
C THR A 72 -7.02 15.84 11.91
N ILE A 73 -6.90 15.17 10.76
CA ILE A 73 -7.43 15.69 9.50
C ILE A 73 -8.96 15.73 9.52
N ALA A 74 -9.62 14.72 10.08
CA ALA A 74 -11.07 14.65 10.14
C ALA A 74 -11.67 15.74 11.07
N ASP A 75 -11.02 16.00 12.20
CA ASP A 75 -11.53 16.91 13.24
C ASP A 75 -11.21 18.39 12.95
N ASN A 76 -10.21 18.68 12.10
CA ASN A 76 -9.79 20.05 11.79
C ASN A 76 -10.23 20.45 10.37
N PRO A 77 -11.12 21.44 10.23
CA PRO A 77 -11.47 22.00 8.93
C PRO A 77 -10.25 22.61 8.23
N GLN A 78 -10.20 22.49 6.91
CA GLN A 78 -9.17 23.13 6.09
C GLN A 78 -9.86 24.14 5.18
N GLU A 79 -9.73 25.41 5.49
CA GLU A 79 -10.29 26.47 4.64
C GLU A 79 -9.53 26.56 3.31
N GLY A 80 -10.28 26.74 2.23
CA GLY A 80 -9.73 26.95 0.91
C GLY A 80 -10.74 27.56 -0.03
N GLU A 81 -10.29 27.78 -1.27
CA GLU A 81 -11.11 28.35 -2.33
C GLU A 81 -11.24 27.34 -3.46
N LYS A 82 -12.46 27.19 -3.98
CA LYS A 82 -12.74 26.48 -5.23
C LYS A 82 -13.21 27.49 -6.26
N VAL A 83 -12.61 27.44 -7.45
CA VAL A 83 -13.01 28.26 -8.60
C VAL A 83 -13.86 27.39 -9.53
N GLU A 84 -15.14 27.73 -9.66
CA GLU A 84 -16.02 27.17 -10.68
C GLU A 84 -16.07 28.13 -11.87
N ILE A 85 -15.62 27.68 -13.04
CA ILE A 85 -15.77 28.45 -14.28
C ILE A 85 -17.17 28.19 -14.82
N THR A 86 -17.98 29.24 -14.96
CA THR A 86 -19.33 29.18 -15.50
C THR A 86 -19.47 30.05 -16.74
N ASP A 87 -20.54 29.87 -17.51
CA ASP A 87 -20.86 30.71 -18.68
C ASP A 87 -20.99 32.21 -18.35
N LYS A 88 -21.12 32.56 -17.06
CA LYS A 88 -21.23 33.94 -16.54
C LYS A 88 -19.94 34.46 -15.90
N GLY A 89 -18.83 33.71 -16.00
CA GLY A 89 -17.54 34.03 -15.40
C GLY A 89 -17.15 33.09 -14.26
N GLU A 90 -16.11 33.48 -13.52
CA GLU A 90 -15.56 32.71 -12.40
C GLU A 90 -16.38 32.90 -11.14
N LYS A 91 -16.70 31.79 -10.48
CA LYS A 91 -17.36 31.77 -9.17
C LYS A 91 -16.41 31.17 -8.15
N ILE A 92 -16.02 31.97 -7.17
CA ILE A 92 -15.14 31.54 -6.08
C ILE A 92 -16.00 31.11 -4.89
N ILE A 93 -15.86 29.86 -4.47
CA ILE A 93 -16.52 29.29 -3.31
C ILE A 93 -15.46 29.10 -2.23
N ARG A 94 -15.63 29.82 -1.11
CA ARG A 94 -14.79 29.65 0.09
C ARG A 94 -15.47 28.74 1.09
N GLY A 95 -14.72 27.80 1.64
CA GLY A 95 -15.24 26.92 2.67
C GLY A 95 -14.25 25.82 3.04
N ASP A 96 -14.72 24.88 3.85
CA ASP A 96 -13.95 23.70 4.21
C ASP A 96 -13.76 22.78 3.01
N MET A 97 -12.51 22.39 2.78
CA MET A 97 -12.07 21.56 1.67
C MET A 97 -12.31 20.08 1.97
N ILE A 98 -13.57 19.71 2.18
CA ILE A 98 -14.00 18.35 2.58
C ILE A 98 -13.46 17.28 1.61
N GLU A 99 -13.52 17.53 0.29
CA GLU A 99 -12.98 16.61 -0.72
C GLU A 99 -11.47 16.39 -0.58
N HIS A 100 -10.72 17.47 -0.31
CA HIS A 100 -9.28 17.40 -0.10
C HIS A 100 -8.96 16.61 1.18
N ARG A 101 -9.67 16.88 2.28
CA ARG A 101 -9.50 16.16 3.54
C ARG A 101 -9.87 14.68 3.41
N ARG A 102 -10.95 14.36 2.69
CA ARG A 102 -11.33 12.97 2.35
C ARG A 102 -10.23 12.25 1.59
N LEU A 103 -9.68 12.88 0.55
CA LEU A 103 -8.55 12.31 -0.20
C LEU A 103 -7.33 12.05 0.69
N GLN A 104 -7.00 12.99 1.58
CA GLN A 104 -5.90 12.82 2.54
C GLN A 104 -6.13 11.66 3.51
N VAL A 105 -7.36 11.50 4.01
CA VAL A 105 -7.76 10.40 4.89
C VAL A 105 -7.67 9.06 4.14
N ASP A 106 -8.20 8.99 2.93
CA ASP A 106 -8.23 7.75 2.14
C ASP A 106 -6.82 7.31 1.74
N ALA A 107 -5.97 8.23 1.31
CA ALA A 107 -4.56 7.95 1.01
C ALA A 107 -3.81 7.40 2.23
N ARG A 108 -4.06 7.96 3.43
CA ARG A 108 -3.45 7.51 4.69
C ARG A 108 -3.98 6.14 5.14
N LYS A 109 -5.29 5.90 5.02
CA LYS A 109 -5.89 4.58 5.28
C LYS A 109 -5.26 3.52 4.40
N TRP A 110 -5.19 3.77 3.09
CA TRP A 110 -4.58 2.86 2.14
C TRP A 110 -3.11 2.58 2.48
N ALA A 111 -2.33 3.63 2.74
CA ALA A 111 -0.92 3.49 3.09
C ALA A 111 -0.73 2.70 4.40
N ALA A 112 -1.45 3.02 5.46
CA ALA A 112 -1.38 2.31 6.74
C ALA A 112 -1.74 0.82 6.59
N ALA A 113 -2.78 0.50 5.81
CA ALA A 113 -3.19 -0.87 5.50
C ALA A 113 -2.13 -1.66 4.72
N LYS A 114 -1.38 -1.01 3.83
CA LYS A 114 -0.28 -1.66 3.08
C LYS A 114 1.00 -1.80 3.90
N LEU A 115 1.30 -0.83 4.76
CA LEU A 115 2.49 -0.85 5.60
C LEU A 115 2.37 -1.81 6.79
N ALA A 116 1.19 -1.94 7.38
CA ALA A 116 0.93 -2.84 8.51
C ALA A 116 -0.41 -3.60 8.34
N PRO A 117 -0.50 -4.53 7.38
CA PRO A 117 -1.76 -5.22 7.02
C PRO A 117 -2.36 -6.02 8.17
N LYS A 118 -1.55 -6.54 9.09
CA LYS A 118 -2.06 -7.26 10.28
C LYS A 118 -2.82 -6.36 11.25
N LYS A 119 -2.53 -5.05 11.27
CA LYS A 119 -3.11 -4.07 12.21
C LYS A 119 -4.20 -3.23 11.55
N TYR A 120 -3.95 -2.74 10.34
CA TYR A 120 -4.83 -1.81 9.63
C TYR A 120 -5.42 -2.35 8.32
N GLY A 121 -5.07 -3.58 7.94
CA GLY A 121 -5.68 -4.23 6.77
C GLY A 121 -7.12 -4.65 7.06
N ASP A 122 -7.95 -4.64 6.02
CA ASP A 122 -9.31 -5.13 6.11
C ASP A 122 -9.31 -6.61 6.50
N ARG A 123 -10.09 -6.94 7.53
CA ARG A 123 -10.34 -8.31 7.96
C ARG A 123 -11.70 -8.75 7.46
N VAL A 124 -11.71 -9.74 6.56
CA VAL A 124 -12.92 -10.43 6.14
C VAL A 124 -12.96 -11.77 6.85
N ALA A 125 -13.98 -12.00 7.66
CA ALA A 125 -14.29 -13.32 8.21
C ALA A 125 -15.30 -13.98 7.27
N THR A 126 -14.82 -14.93 6.46
CA THR A 126 -15.68 -15.70 5.56
C THR A 126 -16.09 -16.99 6.25
N GLU A 127 -17.40 -17.18 6.44
CA GLU A 127 -17.95 -18.48 6.80
C GLU A 127 -18.05 -19.33 5.53
N LEU A 128 -17.41 -20.50 5.53
CA LEU A 128 -17.47 -21.45 4.44
C LEU A 128 -18.44 -22.56 4.83
N THR A 129 -19.55 -22.67 4.11
CA THR A 129 -20.53 -23.75 4.26
C THR A 129 -20.62 -24.57 2.98
N GLY A 130 -21.02 -25.83 3.13
CA GLY A 130 -21.34 -26.72 2.02
C GLY A 130 -22.68 -26.36 1.39
N ARG A 131 -23.14 -27.24 0.49
CA ARG A 131 -24.43 -27.06 -0.20
C ARG A 131 -25.56 -26.85 0.82
N ASP A 132 -26.41 -25.87 0.54
CA ASP A 132 -27.56 -25.51 1.38
C ASP A 132 -27.22 -25.19 2.85
N GLY A 133 -26.00 -24.70 3.12
CA GLY A 133 -25.55 -24.35 4.48
C GLY A 133 -25.07 -25.55 5.31
N GLY A 134 -24.98 -26.73 4.69
CA GLY A 134 -24.52 -27.95 5.34
C GLY A 134 -23.00 -28.01 5.55
N PRO A 135 -22.47 -29.13 6.06
CA PRO A 135 -21.03 -29.36 6.16
C PRO A 135 -20.34 -29.30 4.80
N ILE A 136 -19.09 -28.83 4.77
CA ILE A 136 -18.26 -28.93 3.58
C ILE A 136 -17.98 -30.40 3.31
N GLU A 137 -18.46 -30.92 2.19
CA GLU A 137 -18.15 -32.27 1.72
C GLU A 137 -16.77 -32.28 1.08
N THR A 138 -15.88 -33.15 1.57
CA THR A 138 -14.56 -33.39 0.98
C THR A 138 -14.52 -34.77 0.36
N GLN A 139 -14.07 -34.88 -0.89
CA GLN A 139 -13.86 -36.16 -1.56
C GLN A 139 -12.36 -36.42 -1.73
N ASP A 140 -11.88 -37.55 -1.22
CA ASP A 140 -10.54 -38.04 -1.52
C ASP A 140 -10.52 -38.64 -2.92
N VAL A 141 -9.79 -37.99 -3.83
CA VAL A 141 -9.61 -38.47 -5.20
C VAL A 141 -8.20 -38.98 -5.39
N SER A 142 -8.07 -40.17 -5.98
CA SER A 142 -6.76 -40.75 -6.25
C SER A 142 -6.02 -39.95 -7.34
N ALA A 143 -4.68 -39.98 -7.31
CA ALA A 143 -3.86 -39.34 -8.33
C ALA A 143 -4.20 -39.80 -9.75
N ARG A 144 -4.65 -41.06 -9.91
CA ARG A 144 -5.08 -41.62 -11.19
C ARG A 144 -6.37 -40.97 -11.69
N GLU A 145 -7.38 -40.83 -10.84
CA GLU A 145 -8.67 -40.21 -11.19
C GLU A 145 -8.51 -38.72 -11.52
N LEU A 146 -7.60 -38.02 -10.83
CA LEU A 146 -7.25 -36.63 -11.15
C LEU A 146 -6.63 -36.49 -12.54
N VAL A 147 -5.73 -37.41 -12.91
CA VAL A 147 -5.08 -37.42 -14.23
C VAL A 147 -6.09 -37.78 -15.32
N GLU A 148 -6.90 -38.81 -15.11
CA GLU A 148 -7.96 -39.22 -16.05
C GLU A 148 -8.98 -38.08 -16.25
N GLY A 149 -9.42 -37.42 -15.16
CA GLY A 149 -10.33 -36.28 -15.22
C GLY A 149 -9.71 -35.01 -15.86
N ARG A 150 -8.38 -34.83 -15.81
CA ARG A 150 -7.69 -33.75 -16.55
C ARG A 150 -7.57 -34.06 -18.03
N LEU A 151 -7.21 -35.30 -18.37
CA LEU A 151 -7.10 -35.77 -19.75
C LEU A 151 -8.46 -35.70 -20.47
N ALA A 152 -9.54 -36.13 -19.82
CA ALA A 152 -10.89 -36.03 -20.36
C ALA A 152 -11.32 -34.58 -20.65
N ARG A 153 -10.96 -33.62 -19.77
CA ARG A 153 -11.25 -32.20 -19.97
C ARG A 153 -10.43 -31.56 -21.10
N LEU A 154 -9.17 -31.96 -21.25
CA LEU A 154 -8.33 -31.54 -22.38
C LEU A 154 -8.83 -32.09 -23.72
N ALA A 155 -9.30 -33.34 -23.74
CA ALA A 155 -9.91 -33.95 -24.92
C ALA A 155 -11.24 -33.27 -25.30
N ALA A 156 -12.07 -32.90 -24.31
CA ALA A 156 -13.33 -32.20 -24.55
C ALA A 156 -13.15 -30.73 -24.99
N GLY A 157 -12.07 -30.06 -24.55
CA GLY A 157 -11.75 -28.68 -24.93
C GLY A 157 -11.09 -28.52 -26.31
N GLY A 158 -10.72 -29.61 -26.98
CA GLY A 158 -10.09 -29.59 -28.32
C GLY A 158 -11.08 -29.72 -29.48
N GLY A 159 -12.39 -29.80 -29.21
CA GLY A 159 -13.43 -30.10 -30.20
C GLY A 159 -14.28 -28.90 -30.61
N SER A 160 -13.68 -27.72 -30.83
CA SER A 160 -14.40 -26.59 -31.44
C SER A 160 -13.45 -25.78 -32.33
N GLY A 161 -13.25 -26.28 -33.54
CA GLY A 161 -12.46 -25.59 -34.55
C GLY A 161 -12.29 -26.42 -35.80
N GLU A 162 -13.38 -26.75 -36.50
CA GLU A 162 -13.41 -26.85 -37.97
C GLU A 162 -14.83 -27.17 -38.45
N GLY A 163 -15.33 -26.35 -39.39
CA GLY A 163 -16.46 -26.74 -40.25
C GLY A 163 -17.58 -25.71 -40.42
N SER A 164 -17.29 -24.55 -41.02
CA SER A 164 -17.99 -23.98 -42.20
C SER A 164 -17.40 -22.64 -42.59
#